data_AF-A0A365THN3-F1
#
_entry.id   AF-A0A365THN3-F1
#
_cell.length_a   1.000
_cell.length_b   1.000
_cell.length_c   1.000
_cell.angle_alpha   90.00
_cell.angle_beta   90.00
_cell.angle_gamma   90.00
#
_symmetry.space_group_name_H-M   'P 1'
#
loop_
_entity.id
_entity.type
_entity.pdbx_description
1 polymer ?
#
loop_
_entity_poly.entity_id
_entity_poly.type
_entity_poly.pdbx_seq_one_letter_code
_entity_poly.pdbx_strand_id
1 'polypeptide(L)' 'MSGRPLDVLEASLNSEVTVRLKGGEEYTGTLTGYDQHMNLVIEDAADEDTTIIRGDNVVSINP' A
#
# COMPACT_ATOMS: atom_id res chain seq x y z
N MET A 1 -17.75 -6.19 4.90
CA MET A 1 -16.34 -6.40 4.55
C MET A 1 -16.06 -7.89 4.56
N SER A 2 -16.06 -8.55 3.40
CA SER A 2 -15.49 -9.90 3.32
C SER A 2 -14.03 -9.77 3.75
N GLY A 3 -13.55 -10.65 4.63
CA GLY A 3 -12.19 -10.58 5.20
C GLY A 3 -11.09 -10.97 4.20
N ARG A 4 -11.24 -10.63 2.91
CA ARG A 4 -10.27 -10.94 1.87
C ARG A 4 -9.25 -9.80 1.79
N PRO A 5 -7.95 -10.11 1.61
CA PRO A 5 -6.91 -9.08 1.58
C PRO A 5 -7.13 -7.99 0.51
N LEU A 6 -7.61 -8.37 -0.68
CA LEU A 6 -7.84 -7.43 -1.77
C LEU A 6 -8.97 -6.45 -1.48
N ASP A 7 -10.00 -6.85 -0.72
CA ASP A 7 -11.12 -5.97 -0.36
C ASP A 7 -10.64 -4.82 0.55
N VAL A 8 -9.61 -5.07 1.37
CA VAL A 8 -8.97 -4.03 2.19
C VAL A 8 -8.22 -3.05 1.29
N LEU A 9 -7.44 -3.54 0.33
CA LEU A 9 -6.71 -2.68 -0.62
C LEU A 9 -7.66 -1.86 -1.49
N GLU A 10 -8.78 -2.46 -1.93
CA GLU A 10 -9.82 -1.77 -2.67
C GLU A 10 -10.46 -0.64 -1.86
N ALA A 11 -10.80 -0.92 -0.58
CA ALA A 11 -11.38 0.07 0.31
C ALA A 11 -10.40 1.21 0.66
N SER A 12 -9.09 0.93 0.63
CA SER A 12 -8.02 1.91 0.90
C SER A 12 -7.55 2.68 -0.35
N LEU A 13 -8.08 2.37 -1.54
CA LEU A 13 -7.68 3.04 -2.77
C LEU A 13 -8.00 4.54 -2.72
N ASN A 14 -7.06 5.37 -3.16
CA ASN A 14 -7.07 6.84 -3.08
C ASN A 14 -7.15 7.39 -1.64
N SER A 15 -6.73 6.61 -0.65
CA SER A 15 -6.60 7.05 0.74
C SER A 15 -5.14 6.96 1.18
N GLU A 16 -4.77 7.76 2.18
CA GLU A 16 -3.49 7.65 2.85
C GLU A 16 -3.40 6.30 3.59
N VAL A 17 -2.27 5.63 3.46
CA VAL A 17 -1.99 4.34 4.11
C VAL A 17 -0.58 4.34 4.65
N THR A 18 -0.36 3.55 5.70
CA THR A 18 0.99 3.20 6.17
C THR A 18 1.27 1.73 5.85
N VAL A 19 2.35 1.48 5.11
CA VAL A 19 2.80 0.16 4.68
C VAL A 19 4.07 -0.20 5.42
N ARG A 20 4.08 -1.36 6.07
CA ARG A 20 5.27 -1.91 6.74
C ARG A 20 5.92 -3.00 5.89
N LEU A 21 7.23 -2.92 5.72
CA LEU A 21 8.02 -3.88 4.96
C LEU A 21 8.73 -4.89 5.87
N LYS A 22 9.17 -6.00 5.26
CA LYS A 22 9.94 -7.06 5.97
C LYS A 22 11.21 -6.55 6.65
N GLY A 23 11.84 -5.51 6.10
CA GLY A 23 13.03 -4.87 6.68
C GLY A 23 12.77 -4.06 7.95
N GLY A 24 11.50 -3.86 8.32
CA GLY A 24 11.10 -2.97 9.41
C GLY A 24 10.91 -1.51 8.98
N GLU A 25 11.19 -1.19 7.72
CA GLU A 25 10.89 0.10 7.11
C GLU A 25 9.37 0.30 6.99
N GLU A 26 8.94 1.55 7.13
CA GLU A 26 7.55 1.97 6.98
C GLU A 26 7.47 3.10 5.96
N TYR A 27 6.49 3.01 5.07
CA TYR A 27 6.17 4.01 4.05
C TYR A 27 4.77 4.53 4.30
N THR A 28 4.59 5.85 4.25
CA THR A 28 3.29 6.48 4.33
C THR A 28 3.04 7.26 3.05
N GLY A 29 1.84 7.15 2.49
CA GLY A 29 1.45 7.87 1.29
C GLY A 29 0.09 7.42 0.79
N THR A 30 -0.36 7.97 -0.33
CA THR A 30 -1.66 7.64 -0.92
C THR A 30 -1.56 6.36 -1.74
N LEU A 31 -2.41 5.36 -1.46
CA LEU A 31 -2.52 4.16 -2.28
C LEU A 31 -3.24 4.47 -3.59
N THR A 32 -2.53 4.55 -4.71
CA THR A 32 -3.13 4.87 -6.02
C THR A 32 -3.35 3.65 -6.92
N GLY A 33 -2.78 2.50 -6.56
CA GLY A 33 -2.99 1.26 -7.30
C GLY A 33 -2.52 0.02 -6.58
N TYR A 34 -3.09 -1.13 -6.95
CA TYR A 34 -2.65 -2.44 -6.48
C TYR A 34 -2.95 -3.55 -7.50
N ASP A 35 -2.39 -4.74 -7.30
CA ASP A 35 -2.69 -5.94 -8.09
C ASP A 35 -2.95 -7.19 -7.24
N GLN A 36 -3.24 -8.32 -7.89
CA GLN A 36 -3.50 -9.61 -7.24
C GLN A 36 -2.30 -10.19 -6.48
N HIS A 37 -1.08 -9.72 -6.76
CA HIS A 37 0.14 -10.09 -6.06
C HIS A 37 0.41 -9.17 -4.86
N MET A 38 -0.48 -8.19 -4.62
CA MET A 38 -0.37 -7.16 -3.59
C MET A 38 0.83 -6.23 -3.84
N ASN A 39 1.27 -6.08 -5.09
CA ASN A 39 2.13 -4.95 -5.42
C ASN A 39 1.33 -3.67 -5.23
N LEU A 40 1.92 -2.64 -4.64
CA LEU A 40 1.26 -1.39 -4.29
C LEU A 40 1.93 -0.24 -5.05
N VAL A 41 1.12 0.72 -5.50
CA VAL A 41 1.57 2.02 -5.99
C VAL A 41 1.19 3.04 -4.93
N ILE A 42 2.21 3.68 -4.35
CA ILE A 42 2.09 4.68 -3.30
C ILE A 42 2.61 6.00 -3.85
N GLU A 43 1.82 7.06 -3.74
CA GLU A 43 2.26 8.43 -4.05
C GLU A 43 2.49 9.19 -2.76
N ASP A 44 3.69 9.79 -2.63
CA ASP A 44 3.98 10.70 -1.54
C ASP A 44 3.44 12.10 -1.88
N ALA A 45 2.63 12.66 -1.00
CA ALA A 45 2.09 14.01 -1.16
C ALA A 45 3.16 15.10 -1.05
N ALA A 46 4.33 14.79 -0.45
CA ALA A 46 5.41 15.75 -0.24
C ALA A 46 6.38 15.85 -1.43
N ASP A 47 6.71 14.72 -2.07
CA ASP A 47 7.85 14.65 -3.01
C ASP A 47 7.44 14.38 -4.48
N GLU A 48 6.14 14.32 -4.81
CA GLU A 48 5.60 13.98 -6.16
C GLU A 48 6.12 12.66 -6.76
N ASP A 49 6.81 11.85 -5.95
CA ASP A 49 7.41 10.59 -6.36
C ASP A 49 6.40 9.45 -6.29
N THR A 50 6.29 8.70 -7.39
CA THR A 50 5.52 7.46 -7.44
C THR A 50 6.39 6.29 -7.02
N THR A 51 6.07 5.69 -5.87
CA THR A 51 6.77 4.52 -5.32
C THR A 51 6.00 3.24 -5.63
N ILE A 52 6.70 2.23 -6.15
CA ILE A 52 6.14 0.88 -6.35
C ILE A 52 6.73 -0.07 -5.29
N ILE A 53 5.88 -0.63 -4.45
CA ILE A 53 6.25 -1.61 -3.42
C ILE A 53 5.85 -3.00 -3.90
N ARG A 54 6.80 -3.95 -3.88
CA ARG A 54 6.50 -5.34 -4.25
C ARG A 54 5.75 -6.06 -3.13
N GLY A 55 4.68 -6.78 -3.49
CA GLY A 55 3.79 -7.42 -2.51
C GLY A 55 4.43 -8.52 -1.68
N ASP A 56 5.49 -9.15 -2.18
CA ASP A 56 6.28 -10.11 -1.41
C ASP A 56 7.08 -9.45 -0.28
N ASN A 57 7.28 -8.13 -0.30
CA ASN A 57 7.94 -7.38 0.77
C ASN A 57 6.98 -6.74 1.78
N VAL A 58 5.68 -6.69 1.47
CA VAL A 58 4.65 -6.10 2.33
C VAL A 58 4.34 -7.05 3.50
N VAL A 59 4.33 -6.51 4.71
CA VAL A 59 3.98 -7.24 5.95
C VAL A 59 2.60 -6.83 6.46
N SER A 60 2.31 -5.53 6.46
CA SER A 60 1.00 -5.00 6.85
C SER A 60 0.71 -3.69 6.12
N ILE A 61 -0.58 -3.40 5.96
CA ILE A 61 -1.10 -2.11 5.51
C ILE A 61 -2.11 -1.62 6.54
N ASN A 62 -2.03 -0.34 6.89
CA ASN A 62 -2.98 0.33 7.77
C ASN A 62 -3.60 1.53 7.03
N PRO A 63 -4.93 1.58 6.86
CA PRO A 63 -5.65 2.75 6.35
C PRO A 63 -5.69 3.91 7.35
#